data_AF-A0A7V5KTT1-F1
#
_entry.id   AF-A0A7V5KTT1-F1
#
_cell.length_a   1.000
_cell.length_b   1.000
_cell.length_c   1.000
_cell.angle_alpha   90.00
_cell.angle_beta   90.00
_cell.angle_gamma   90.00
#
_symmetry.space_group_name_H-M   'P 1'
#
loop_
_entity.id
_entity.type
_entity.pdbx_description
1 polymer ?
#
loop_
_entity_poly.entity_id
_entity_poly.type
_entity_poly.pdbx_seq_one_letter_code
_entity_poly.pdbx_strand_id
1 'polypeptide(L)'
;MKKAKQYCIALLFLGIAAAFTSPPACFAASSDDASIYFNAGTEKYLQGDFTSAVELLEKAQAADPANSKIKEFITKILLEAATQNHMNHNYRQAFEYLKKAQNIAPENQKVQEMYKLTSDLLTRSQEKTAPAADTKAADTVHSRPPEPYSEKAPANPGPKQKAPPVKEYAVAARQPQAAAVTVDNHFYERTARDYPFTLFTAAVAGAILFLAFFILYLKKAYELSGILKKLNESLNTVQQLHDEKNALIVDLEKTKERSKYEHQIAEQYQRELKDKNRLDEERLKMELEIRTRQIEEKIKAEISGKTSVKSGGQEGFLHQQQAKFLEYLGALPATDNASSPALESARERIALMAENLYEYAPAAAVDFLNKMARNTNPLIRANVIQALARVASVQTMEILFELYNDTDQRVKREVLKQLKQLDKKSTERTVNLEQYLHERIKSILDEEKEKGEWIF
;
A
#
# COMPACT_ATOMS: atom_id res chain seq x y z
N MET A 1 -57.17 -34.21 -38.87
CA MET A 1 -57.40 -33.05 -37.98
C MET A 1 -58.45 -33.25 -36.85
N LYS A 2 -58.92 -34.48 -36.54
CA LYS A 2 -59.85 -34.71 -35.41
C LYS A 2 -59.20 -35.24 -34.11
N LYS A 3 -57.90 -35.60 -34.11
CA LYS A 3 -57.20 -36.13 -32.93
C LYS A 3 -56.44 -35.08 -32.08
N ALA A 4 -56.30 -33.84 -32.56
CA ALA A 4 -55.59 -32.78 -31.83
C ALA A 4 -56.47 -32.04 -30.79
N LYS A 5 -57.80 -32.09 -30.91
CA LYS A 5 -58.72 -31.44 -29.94
C LYS A 5 -59.01 -32.28 -28.69
N GLN A 6 -58.67 -33.57 -28.69
CA GLN A 6 -58.97 -34.47 -27.58
C GLN A 6 -57.91 -34.44 -26.46
N TYR A 7 -56.69 -33.97 -26.75
CA TYR A 7 -55.62 -33.84 -25.76
C TYR A 7 -55.65 -32.53 -24.95
N CYS A 8 -56.30 -31.47 -25.44
CA CYS A 8 -56.42 -30.20 -24.68
C CYS A 8 -57.48 -30.24 -23.58
N ILE A 9 -58.45 -31.16 -23.62
CA ILE A 9 -59.48 -31.28 -22.58
C ILE A 9 -59.01 -32.22 -21.45
N ALA A 10 -58.15 -33.20 -21.74
CA ALA A 10 -57.58 -34.11 -20.75
C ALA A 10 -56.51 -33.44 -19.85
N LEU A 11 -55.80 -32.42 -20.34
CA LEU A 11 -54.82 -31.67 -19.55
C LEU A 11 -55.44 -30.62 -18.61
N LEU A 12 -56.73 -30.32 -18.76
CA LEU A 12 -57.45 -29.38 -17.89
C LEU A 12 -58.06 -30.06 -16.64
N PHE A 13 -58.19 -31.39 -16.63
CA PHE A 13 -58.73 -32.14 -15.49
C PHE A 13 -57.68 -32.81 -14.61
N LEU A 14 -56.41 -32.89 -15.03
CA LEU A 14 -55.31 -33.38 -14.18
C LEU A 14 -54.69 -32.30 -13.28
N GLY A 15 -55.12 -31.04 -13.42
CA GLY A 15 -54.61 -29.89 -12.65
C GLY A 15 -55.33 -29.59 -11.34
N ILE A 16 -56.41 -30.31 -10.99
CA ILE A 16 -57.28 -29.97 -9.84
C ILE A 16 -57.19 -31.03 -8.70
N ALA A 17 -56.51 -32.16 -8.91
CA ALA A 17 -56.41 -33.24 -7.91
C ALA A 17 -55.08 -33.30 -7.13
N ALA A 18 -54.25 -32.26 -7.18
CA ALA A 18 -52.99 -32.15 -6.43
C ALA A 18 -53.01 -31.04 -5.37
N ALA A 19 -54.18 -30.79 -4.75
CA ALA A 19 -54.38 -29.68 -3.81
C ALA A 19 -54.54 -30.08 -2.33
N PHE A 20 -54.33 -31.34 -1.93
CA PHE A 20 -54.62 -31.77 -0.55
C PHE A 20 -53.64 -32.80 0.07
N THR A 21 -52.35 -32.66 -0.21
CA THR A 21 -51.33 -33.22 0.69
C THR A 21 -50.35 -32.12 1.05
N SER A 22 -50.79 -31.23 1.93
CA SER A 22 -49.93 -30.28 2.62
C SER A 22 -48.94 -31.09 3.46
N PRO A 23 -47.62 -31.12 3.16
CA PRO A 23 -46.66 -31.56 4.15
C PRO A 23 -46.82 -30.67 5.40
N PRO A 24 -46.59 -31.19 6.61
CA PRO A 24 -46.63 -30.38 7.81
C PRO A 24 -45.73 -29.17 7.60
N ALA A 25 -46.29 -27.98 7.75
CA ALA A 25 -45.56 -26.74 7.72
C ALA A 25 -44.57 -26.77 8.89
N CYS A 26 -43.36 -27.28 8.64
CA CYS A 26 -42.19 -26.87 9.40
C CYS A 26 -42.13 -25.35 9.27
N PHE A 27 -42.41 -24.67 10.37
CA PHE A 27 -42.21 -23.24 10.52
C PHE A 27 -40.78 -22.92 10.07
N ALA A 28 -40.65 -22.31 8.88
CA ALA A 28 -39.44 -21.68 8.41
C ALA A 28 -39.24 -20.38 9.19
N ALA A 29 -38.93 -20.51 10.47
CA ALA A 29 -38.55 -19.43 11.37
C ALA A 29 -37.04 -19.55 11.62
N SER A 30 -36.20 -19.28 10.62
CA SER A 30 -34.74 -19.19 10.83
C SER A 30 -33.95 -18.39 9.78
N SER A 31 -34.55 -17.77 8.76
CA SER A 31 -33.78 -17.04 7.74
C SER A 31 -33.19 -15.72 8.23
N ASP A 32 -33.85 -15.06 9.17
CA ASP A 32 -33.50 -13.69 9.53
C ASP A 32 -32.24 -13.66 10.39
N ASP A 33 -32.12 -14.55 11.38
CA ASP A 33 -30.94 -14.62 12.26
C ASP A 33 -29.66 -14.97 11.49
N ALA A 34 -29.73 -15.94 10.57
CA ALA A 34 -28.60 -16.33 9.74
C ALA A 34 -28.08 -15.13 8.90
N SER A 35 -28.99 -14.32 8.36
CA SER A 35 -28.65 -13.13 7.57
C SER A 35 -27.99 -12.04 8.42
N ILE A 36 -28.45 -11.83 9.65
CA ILE A 36 -27.89 -10.84 10.58
C ILE A 36 -26.46 -11.21 10.94
N TYR A 37 -26.22 -12.46 11.35
CA TYR A 37 -24.89 -12.94 11.68
C TYR A 37 -23.95 -12.96 10.46
N PHE A 38 -24.45 -13.31 9.29
CA PHE A 38 -23.67 -13.29 8.05
C PHE A 38 -23.19 -11.87 7.70
N ASN A 39 -24.10 -10.89 7.77
CA ASN A 39 -23.76 -9.49 7.48
C ASN A 39 -22.77 -8.92 8.51
N ALA A 40 -22.99 -9.18 9.80
CA ALA A 40 -22.09 -8.74 10.86
C ALA A 40 -20.69 -9.40 10.74
N GLY A 41 -20.64 -10.69 10.42
CA GLY A 41 -19.39 -11.41 10.17
C GLY A 41 -18.65 -10.88 8.95
N THR A 42 -19.38 -10.53 7.89
CA THR A 42 -18.81 -9.90 6.68
C THR A 42 -18.21 -8.54 7.00
N GLU A 43 -18.88 -7.70 7.80
CA GLU A 43 -18.33 -6.42 8.22
C GLU A 43 -17.02 -6.58 9.02
N LYS A 44 -16.96 -7.56 9.93
CA LYS A 44 -15.72 -7.86 10.68
C LYS A 44 -14.59 -8.35 9.79
N TYR A 45 -14.91 -9.15 8.78
CA TYR A 45 -13.94 -9.57 7.78
C TYR A 45 -13.38 -8.38 7.00
N LEU A 46 -14.24 -7.44 6.56
CA LEU A 46 -13.80 -6.21 5.88
C LEU A 46 -12.93 -5.30 6.77
N GLN A 47 -13.07 -5.40 8.10
CA GLN A 47 -12.21 -4.71 9.07
C GLN A 47 -10.87 -5.44 9.31
N GLY A 48 -10.67 -6.63 8.74
CA GLY A 48 -9.49 -7.47 8.95
C GLY A 48 -9.51 -8.25 10.27
N ASP A 49 -10.62 -8.26 11.00
CA ASP A 49 -10.78 -9.02 12.24
C ASP A 49 -11.31 -10.42 11.94
N PHE A 50 -10.39 -11.31 11.53
CA PHE A 50 -10.69 -12.69 11.17
C PHE A 50 -11.28 -13.50 12.33
N THR A 51 -10.91 -13.20 13.58
CA THR A 51 -11.40 -13.95 14.75
C THR A 51 -12.88 -13.69 14.97
N SER A 52 -13.27 -12.41 15.04
CA SER A 52 -14.68 -12.03 15.21
C SER A 52 -15.52 -12.40 14.00
N ALA A 53 -14.97 -12.28 12.78
CA ALA A 53 -15.66 -12.65 11.56
C ALA A 53 -16.01 -14.15 11.54
N VAL A 54 -15.05 -15.02 11.86
CA VAL A 54 -15.28 -16.47 11.92
C VAL A 54 -16.33 -16.82 12.97
N GLU A 55 -16.26 -16.23 14.17
CA GLU A 55 -17.24 -16.52 15.22
C GLU A 55 -18.68 -16.17 14.79
N LEU A 56 -18.87 -15.01 14.16
CA LEU A 56 -20.18 -14.58 13.67
C LEU A 56 -20.66 -15.45 12.50
N LEU A 57 -19.77 -15.83 11.59
CA LEU A 57 -20.12 -16.71 10.46
C LEU A 57 -20.41 -18.14 10.90
N GLU A 58 -19.76 -18.65 11.95
CA GLU A 58 -20.10 -19.95 12.57
C GLU A 58 -21.53 -19.90 13.15
N LYS A 59 -21.93 -18.79 13.78
CA LYS A 59 -23.31 -18.57 14.23
C LYS A 59 -24.30 -18.51 13.06
N ALA A 60 -23.93 -17.86 11.96
CA ALA A 60 -24.74 -17.83 10.75
C ALA A 60 -24.93 -19.23 10.14
N GLN A 61 -23.86 -20.03 10.07
CA GLN A 61 -23.90 -21.40 9.58
C GLN A 61 -24.72 -22.31 10.49
N ALA A 62 -24.64 -22.12 11.81
CA ALA A 62 -25.43 -22.88 12.77
C ALA A 62 -26.94 -22.57 12.64
N ALA A 63 -27.30 -21.32 12.32
CA ALA A 63 -28.68 -20.89 12.11
C ALA A 63 -29.28 -21.41 10.79
N ASP A 64 -28.47 -21.56 9.74
CA ASP A 64 -28.89 -22.13 8.45
C ASP A 64 -27.84 -23.10 7.87
N PRO A 65 -27.78 -24.36 8.36
CA PRO A 65 -26.77 -25.34 7.95
C PRO A 65 -26.88 -25.80 6.50
N ALA A 66 -28.05 -25.62 5.87
CA ALA A 66 -28.30 -26.02 4.48
C ALA A 66 -27.75 -25.00 3.47
N ASN A 67 -27.33 -23.82 3.93
CA ASN A 67 -26.90 -22.73 3.07
C ASN A 67 -25.48 -22.92 2.55
N SER A 68 -25.36 -23.36 1.29
CA SER A 68 -24.05 -23.54 0.64
C SER A 68 -23.25 -22.25 0.55
N LYS A 69 -23.90 -21.08 0.42
CA LYS A 69 -23.20 -19.80 0.30
C LYS A 69 -22.47 -19.43 1.60
N ILE A 70 -23.12 -19.64 2.75
CA ILE A 70 -22.49 -19.38 4.06
C ILE A 70 -21.30 -20.32 4.25
N LYS A 71 -21.49 -21.62 3.93
CA LYS A 71 -20.44 -22.65 3.99
C LYS A 71 -19.23 -22.31 3.12
N GLU A 72 -19.46 -21.89 1.88
CA GLU A 72 -18.39 -21.49 0.96
C GLU A 72 -17.66 -20.23 1.43
N PHE A 73 -18.42 -19.24 1.92
CA PHE A 73 -17.85 -17.97 2.35
C PHE A 73 -16.99 -18.12 3.61
N ILE A 74 -17.48 -18.80 4.65
CA ILE A 74 -16.69 -19.06 5.85
C ILE A 74 -15.44 -19.88 5.55
N THR A 75 -15.53 -20.86 4.63
CA THR A 75 -14.39 -21.66 4.19
C THR A 75 -13.29 -20.80 3.56
N LYS A 76 -13.67 -19.82 2.71
CA LYS A 76 -12.73 -18.88 2.10
C LYS A 76 -12.04 -18.00 3.15
N ILE A 77 -12.80 -17.46 4.09
CA ILE A 77 -12.27 -16.61 5.17
C ILE A 77 -11.30 -17.40 6.06
N LEU A 78 -11.63 -18.65 6.41
CA LEU A 78 -10.73 -19.51 7.18
C LEU A 78 -9.42 -19.82 6.45
N LEU A 79 -9.47 -20.05 5.13
CA LEU A 79 -8.27 -20.25 4.31
C LEU A 79 -7.39 -19.00 4.24
N GLU A 80 -8.01 -17.82 4.15
CA GLU A 80 -7.29 -16.54 4.13
C GLU A 80 -6.65 -16.23 5.49
N ALA A 81 -7.41 -16.39 6.58
CA ALA A 81 -6.90 -16.26 7.94
C ALA A 81 -5.73 -17.22 8.22
N ALA A 82 -5.82 -18.46 7.75
CA ALA A 82 -4.74 -19.43 7.84
C ALA A 82 -3.50 -19.00 7.04
N THR A 83 -3.70 -18.49 5.82
CA THR A 83 -2.62 -18.01 4.95
C THR A 83 -1.90 -16.81 5.58
N GLN A 84 -2.64 -15.85 6.12
CA GLN A 84 -2.08 -14.69 6.83
C GLN A 84 -1.27 -15.11 8.05
N ASN A 85 -1.76 -16.08 8.83
CA ASN A 85 -1.02 -16.62 9.97
C ASN A 85 0.24 -17.39 9.54
N HIS A 86 0.23 -18.04 8.37
CA HIS A 86 1.41 -18.65 7.76
C HIS A 86 2.50 -17.63 7.44
N MET A 87 2.10 -16.50 6.82
CA MET A 87 3.01 -15.39 6.52
C MET A 87 3.62 -14.79 7.79
N ASN A 88 2.86 -14.75 8.88
CA ASN A 88 3.33 -14.30 10.20
C ASN A 88 4.07 -15.39 11.01
N HIS A 89 4.32 -16.56 10.41
CA HIS A 89 4.93 -17.73 11.05
C HIS A 89 4.19 -18.23 12.31
N ASN A 90 2.92 -17.89 12.45
CA ASN A 90 2.04 -18.37 13.52
C ASN A 90 1.32 -19.65 13.07
N TYR A 91 2.09 -20.71 12.86
CA TYR A 91 1.60 -21.98 12.33
C TYR A 91 0.54 -22.64 13.23
N ARG A 92 0.60 -22.38 14.55
CA ARG A 92 -0.37 -22.94 15.51
C ARG A 92 -1.76 -22.37 15.27
N GLN A 93 -1.88 -21.05 15.11
CA GLN A 93 -3.16 -20.41 14.85
C GLN A 93 -3.64 -20.70 13.41
N ALA A 94 -2.73 -20.76 12.44
CA ALA A 94 -3.06 -21.18 11.08
C ALA A 94 -3.69 -22.58 11.05
N PHE A 95 -3.13 -23.51 11.82
CA PHE A 95 -3.64 -24.87 11.93
C PHE A 95 -5.05 -24.95 12.52
N GLU A 96 -5.36 -24.15 13.55
CA GLU A 96 -6.71 -24.09 14.12
C GLU A 96 -7.76 -23.62 13.10
N TYR A 97 -7.45 -22.59 12.29
CA TYR A 97 -8.36 -22.15 11.23
C TYR A 97 -8.53 -23.23 10.14
N LEU A 98 -7.45 -23.92 9.75
CA LEU A 98 -7.52 -25.00 8.77
C LEU A 98 -8.33 -26.20 9.27
N LYS A 99 -8.22 -26.53 10.56
CA LYS A 99 -9.01 -27.57 11.22
C LYS A 99 -10.51 -27.24 11.16
N LYS A 100 -10.88 -26.00 11.46
CA LYS A 100 -12.26 -25.51 11.30
C LYS A 100 -12.73 -25.61 9.84
N ALA A 101 -11.90 -25.18 8.89
CA ALA A 101 -12.23 -25.26 7.46
C ALA A 101 -12.44 -26.71 6.99
N GLN A 102 -11.63 -27.65 7.49
CA GLN A 102 -11.75 -29.07 7.16
C GLN A 102 -13.05 -29.68 7.68
N ASN A 103 -13.49 -29.28 8.87
CA ASN A 103 -14.77 -29.73 9.43
C ASN A 103 -15.96 -29.22 8.61
N ILE A 104 -15.85 -28.00 8.10
CA ILE A 104 -16.91 -27.37 7.31
C ILE A 104 -16.94 -27.98 5.91
N ALA A 105 -15.83 -27.95 5.18
CA ALA A 105 -15.73 -28.41 3.79
C ALA A 105 -14.64 -29.49 3.63
N PRO A 106 -14.87 -30.72 4.12
CA PRO A 106 -13.89 -31.80 4.04
C PRO A 106 -13.52 -32.18 2.61
N GLU A 107 -14.40 -31.92 1.64
CA GLU A 107 -14.21 -32.14 0.21
C GLU A 107 -13.26 -31.14 -0.47
N ASN A 108 -12.92 -30.02 0.19
CA ASN A 108 -12.13 -28.97 -0.42
C ASN A 108 -10.63 -29.34 -0.47
N GLN A 109 -10.13 -29.64 -1.66
CA GLN A 109 -8.74 -30.06 -1.89
C GLN A 109 -7.71 -29.07 -1.31
N LYS A 110 -7.94 -27.76 -1.46
CA LYS A 110 -7.01 -26.73 -0.96
C LYS A 110 -6.91 -26.73 0.57
N VAL A 111 -8.04 -26.95 1.26
CA VAL A 111 -8.07 -27.06 2.72
C VAL A 111 -7.26 -28.28 3.16
N GLN A 112 -7.43 -29.43 2.50
CA GLN A 112 -6.71 -30.66 2.82
C GLN A 112 -5.19 -30.49 2.64
N GLU A 113 -4.76 -29.91 1.52
CA GLU A 113 -3.34 -29.66 1.22
C GLU A 113 -2.70 -28.73 2.25
N MET A 114 -3.35 -27.60 2.53
CA MET A 114 -2.85 -26.63 3.52
C MET A 114 -2.82 -27.19 4.94
N TYR A 115 -3.84 -27.97 5.33
CA TYR A 115 -3.90 -28.64 6.63
C TYR A 115 -2.73 -29.61 6.80
N LYS A 116 -2.48 -30.47 5.80
CA LYS A 116 -1.37 -31.42 5.82
C LYS A 116 -0.02 -30.72 5.92
N LEU A 117 0.22 -29.73 5.06
CA LEU A 117 1.45 -28.94 5.07
C LEU A 117 1.71 -28.29 6.43
N THR A 118 0.68 -27.67 7.01
CA THR A 118 0.81 -26.97 8.30
C THR A 118 0.99 -27.94 9.47
N SER A 119 0.32 -29.10 9.42
CA SER A 119 0.54 -30.19 10.39
C SER A 119 1.99 -30.67 10.37
N ASP A 120 2.54 -30.96 9.18
CA ASP A 120 3.91 -31.45 9.02
C ASP A 120 4.95 -30.44 9.56
N LEU A 121 4.71 -29.15 9.33
CA LEU A 121 5.55 -28.07 9.86
C LEU A 121 5.53 -28.01 11.39
N LEU A 122 4.36 -28.17 12.01
CA LEU A 122 4.22 -28.19 13.47
C LEU A 122 4.90 -29.41 14.08
N THR A 123 4.77 -30.59 13.47
CA THR A 123 5.41 -31.82 13.97
C THR A 123 6.93 -31.73 13.88
N ARG A 124 7.48 -31.25 12.75
CA ARG A 124 8.94 -31.05 12.60
C ARG A 124 9.50 -30.02 13.57
N SER A 125 8.73 -28.97 13.88
CA SER A 125 9.13 -27.97 14.87
C SER A 125 9.21 -28.55 16.28
N GLN A 126 8.36 -29.52 16.63
CA GLN A 126 8.35 -30.17 17.94
C GLN A 126 9.47 -31.22 18.07
N GLU A 127 9.73 -31.98 17.01
CA GLU A 127 10.77 -33.01 16.96
C GLU A 127 12.19 -32.42 17.12
N LYS A 128 12.41 -31.19 16.62
CA LYS A 128 13.68 -30.46 16.75
C LYS A 128 13.93 -29.90 18.16
N THR A 129 12.90 -29.87 19.02
CA THR A 129 12.98 -29.38 20.41
C THR A 129 12.99 -30.50 21.46
N ALA A 130 12.88 -31.76 21.04
CA ALA A 130 13.06 -32.89 21.96
C ALA A 130 14.57 -33.11 22.21
N PRO A 131 15.07 -32.92 23.45
CA PRO A 131 16.46 -33.22 23.77
C PRO A 131 16.66 -34.73 23.69
N ALA A 132 17.76 -35.17 23.07
CA ALA A 132 18.25 -36.53 23.21
C ALA A 132 18.37 -36.86 24.70
N ALA A 133 17.53 -37.78 25.16
CA ALA A 133 17.59 -38.27 26.53
C ALA A 133 18.87 -39.09 26.69
N ASP A 134 19.88 -38.53 27.36
CA ASP A 134 20.67 -39.29 28.32
C ASP A 134 21.41 -38.40 29.33
N THR A 135 21.29 -38.81 30.59
CA THR A 135 22.13 -38.52 31.78
C THR A 135 21.78 -37.33 32.69
N LYS A 136 21.05 -37.67 33.77
CA LYS A 136 21.17 -37.25 35.19
C LYS A 136 21.79 -35.87 35.52
N ALA A 137 21.00 -35.02 36.19
CA ALA A 137 21.06 -34.74 37.65
C ALA A 137 20.51 -33.34 37.98
N ALA A 138 19.77 -33.29 39.08
CA ALA A 138 19.37 -32.17 39.93
C ALA A 138 19.81 -30.74 39.54
N ASP A 139 18.88 -29.78 39.50
CA ASP A 139 18.52 -29.05 40.73
C ASP A 139 17.28 -28.18 40.56
N THR A 140 16.69 -27.89 41.72
CA THR A 140 15.49 -27.12 41.99
C THR A 140 15.56 -25.67 41.46
N VAL A 141 14.40 -25.05 41.18
CA VAL A 141 13.98 -23.72 41.71
C VAL A 141 12.73 -23.16 40.98
N HIS A 142 11.70 -22.92 41.80
CA HIS A 142 10.59 -21.95 41.72
C HIS A 142 9.68 -21.87 40.49
N SER A 143 8.53 -22.55 40.61
CA SER A 143 7.27 -22.20 39.96
C SER A 143 6.68 -20.93 40.60
N ARG A 144 6.54 -19.86 39.81
CA ARG A 144 5.71 -18.69 40.15
C ARG A 144 4.35 -18.83 39.41
N PRO A 145 3.21 -18.75 40.11
CA PRO A 145 1.90 -18.90 39.46
C PRO A 145 1.57 -17.64 38.64
N PRO A 146 0.89 -17.76 37.49
CA PRO A 146 0.43 -16.61 36.74
C PRO A 146 -0.76 -15.96 37.43
N GLU A 147 -0.64 -14.65 37.67
CA GLU A 147 -1.72 -13.80 38.18
C GLU A 147 -2.91 -13.74 37.19
N PRO A 148 -4.16 -13.62 37.70
CA PRO A 148 -5.34 -13.50 36.87
C PRO A 148 -5.42 -12.08 36.27
N TYR A 149 -5.43 -11.99 34.95
CA TYR A 149 -5.74 -10.75 34.26
C TYR A 149 -7.21 -10.38 34.48
N SER A 150 -7.41 -9.28 35.20
CA SER A 150 -8.68 -8.59 35.38
C SER A 150 -9.12 -7.94 34.06
N GLU A 151 -10.23 -8.43 33.54
CA GLU A 151 -10.98 -7.86 32.43
C GLU A 151 -11.63 -6.54 32.88
N LYS A 152 -11.07 -5.41 32.44
CA LYS A 152 -11.70 -4.09 32.58
C LYS A 152 -12.63 -3.84 31.39
N ALA A 153 -13.93 -3.90 31.68
CA ALA A 153 -14.97 -3.38 30.81
C ALA A 153 -14.81 -1.88 30.53
N PRO A 154 -15.01 -1.40 29.29
CA PRO A 154 -15.36 -0.02 29.06
C PRO A 154 -16.88 0.16 29.08
N ALA A 155 -17.35 0.86 30.09
CA ALA A 155 -18.66 1.50 30.10
C ALA A 155 -18.61 2.79 29.28
N ASN A 156 -19.43 2.90 28.22
CA ASN A 156 -20.25 4.10 27.99
C ASN A 156 -21.34 3.86 26.92
N PRO A 157 -22.60 4.27 27.15
CA PRO A 157 -23.66 4.21 26.15
C PRO A 157 -23.72 5.51 25.34
N GLY A 158 -23.48 5.41 24.03
CA GLY A 158 -23.75 6.50 23.07
C GLY A 158 -25.25 6.64 22.75
N PRO A 159 -25.72 7.83 22.34
CA PRO A 159 -27.11 8.24 22.45
C PRO A 159 -28.04 7.62 21.40
N LYS A 160 -29.25 7.26 21.85
CA LYS A 160 -30.38 6.81 21.05
C LYS A 160 -30.69 7.78 19.91
N GLN A 161 -30.49 7.35 18.66
CA GLN A 161 -31.06 8.00 17.49
C GLN A 161 -32.58 7.84 17.52
N LYS A 162 -33.28 8.98 17.60
CA LYS A 162 -34.74 9.06 17.45
C LYS A 162 -35.11 8.77 16.01
N ALA A 163 -35.99 7.80 15.80
CA ALA A 163 -36.65 7.56 14.52
C ALA A 163 -37.48 8.79 14.09
N PRO A 164 -37.54 9.11 12.78
CA PRO A 164 -38.46 10.13 12.28
C PRO A 164 -39.91 9.63 12.35
N PRO A 165 -40.88 10.53 12.58
CA PRO A 165 -42.28 10.15 12.74
C PRO A 165 -42.88 9.67 11.41
N VAL A 166 -43.49 8.49 11.46
CA VAL A 166 -44.38 7.96 10.43
C VAL A 166 -45.53 8.93 10.25
N LYS A 167 -45.66 9.51 9.04
CA LYS A 167 -46.85 10.26 8.66
C LYS A 167 -47.98 9.29 8.41
N GLU A 168 -48.88 9.23 9.38
CA GLU A 168 -50.20 8.62 9.32
C GLU A 168 -51.03 9.33 8.25
N TYR A 169 -51.19 8.71 7.08
CA TYR A 169 -52.13 9.18 6.07
C TYR A 169 -53.53 8.72 6.49
N ALA A 170 -54.29 9.66 7.04
CA ALA A 170 -55.72 9.49 7.30
C ALA A 170 -56.45 9.18 5.98
N VAL A 171 -56.96 7.96 5.86
CA VAL A 171 -57.90 7.56 4.82
C VAL A 171 -59.24 8.20 5.15
N ALA A 172 -59.56 9.30 4.46
CA ALA A 172 -60.88 9.91 4.52
C ALA A 172 -61.90 8.98 3.84
N ALA A 173 -62.68 8.26 4.66
CA ALA A 173 -63.86 7.54 4.23
C ALA A 173 -64.90 8.54 3.70
N ARG A 174 -65.07 8.61 2.37
CA ARG A 174 -66.24 9.25 1.75
C ARG A 174 -67.41 8.27 1.80
N GLN A 175 -68.40 8.58 2.65
CA GLN A 175 -69.73 7.99 2.57
C GLN A 175 -70.38 8.35 1.22
N PRO A 176 -71.07 7.42 0.54
CA PRO A 176 -71.90 7.76 -0.60
C PRO A 176 -73.21 8.41 -0.11
N GLN A 177 -73.41 9.68 -0.44
CA GLN A 177 -74.72 10.32 -0.33
C GLN A 177 -75.64 9.74 -1.41
N ALA A 178 -76.62 8.94 -0.98
CA ALA A 178 -77.72 8.49 -1.81
C ALA A 178 -78.65 9.69 -2.08
N ALA A 179 -78.47 10.33 -3.24
CA ALA A 179 -79.47 11.23 -3.79
C ALA A 179 -80.61 10.37 -4.39
N ALA A 180 -81.74 10.34 -3.69
CA ALA A 180 -82.99 9.79 -4.21
C ALA A 180 -83.46 10.69 -5.37
N VAL A 181 -83.15 10.29 -6.60
CA VAL A 181 -83.76 10.85 -7.81
C VAL A 181 -85.11 10.16 -7.99
N THR A 182 -86.19 10.88 -7.70
CA THR A 182 -87.54 10.51 -8.11
C THR A 182 -87.63 10.62 -9.64
N VAL A 183 -87.70 9.48 -10.32
CA VAL A 183 -87.93 9.39 -11.76
C VAL A 183 -89.42 9.52 -12.02
N ASP A 184 -89.82 10.61 -12.66
CA ASP A 184 -91.17 10.81 -13.20
C ASP A 184 -91.45 9.81 -14.33
N ASN A 185 -92.33 8.85 -14.06
CA ASN A 185 -92.74 7.77 -14.97
C ASN A 185 -93.90 8.20 -15.88
N HIS A 186 -93.73 9.25 -16.68
CA HIS A 186 -94.79 9.70 -17.60
C HIS A 186 -94.38 9.86 -19.07
N PHE A 187 -93.39 9.08 -19.54
CA PHE A 187 -92.91 9.20 -20.93
C PHE A 187 -92.70 7.85 -21.66
N TYR A 188 -93.63 6.90 -21.54
CA TYR A 188 -93.48 5.55 -22.14
C TYR A 188 -94.61 5.07 -23.07
N GLU A 189 -95.43 5.94 -23.65
CA GLU A 189 -96.54 5.47 -24.50
C GLU A 189 -96.58 5.97 -25.95
N ARG A 190 -95.50 6.56 -26.51
CA ARG A 190 -95.58 7.07 -27.91
C ARG A 190 -94.44 6.78 -28.89
N THR A 191 -93.52 5.85 -28.60
CA THR A 191 -92.39 5.56 -29.52
C THR A 191 -92.05 4.07 -29.67
N ALA A 192 -93.00 3.15 -29.42
CA ALA A 192 -92.74 1.71 -29.46
C ALA A 192 -92.53 1.10 -30.87
N ARG A 193 -92.73 1.86 -31.97
CA ARG A 193 -92.69 1.32 -33.35
C ARG A 193 -91.33 1.47 -34.05
N ASP A 194 -90.55 2.49 -33.73
CA ASP A 194 -89.26 2.78 -34.40
C ASP A 194 -88.02 2.43 -33.53
N TYR A 195 -88.23 2.03 -32.28
CA TYR A 195 -87.20 1.65 -31.30
C TYR A 195 -86.21 0.55 -31.74
N PRO A 196 -86.62 -0.52 -32.44
CA PRO A 196 -85.65 -1.55 -32.82
C PRO A 196 -84.64 -1.05 -33.86
N PHE A 197 -85.03 -0.12 -34.73
CA PHE A 197 -84.14 0.42 -35.76
C PHE A 197 -83.13 1.42 -35.17
N THR A 198 -83.57 2.30 -34.27
CA THR A 198 -82.66 3.25 -33.58
C THR A 198 -81.67 2.53 -32.67
N LEU A 199 -82.11 1.50 -31.94
CA LEU A 199 -81.20 0.65 -31.14
C LEU A 199 -80.19 -0.10 -32.01
N PHE A 200 -80.62 -0.62 -33.16
CA PHE A 200 -79.72 -1.31 -34.09
C PHE A 200 -78.65 -0.36 -34.66
N THR A 201 -79.04 0.81 -35.14
CA THR A 201 -78.08 1.82 -35.65
C THR A 201 -77.12 2.32 -34.57
N ALA A 202 -77.59 2.55 -33.34
CA ALA A 202 -76.75 2.91 -32.21
C ALA A 202 -75.77 1.80 -31.83
N ALA A 203 -76.20 0.52 -31.87
CA ALA A 203 -75.33 -0.63 -31.63
C ALA A 203 -74.24 -0.74 -32.70
N VAL A 204 -74.56 -0.53 -33.97
CA VAL A 204 -73.58 -0.52 -35.07
C VAL A 204 -72.60 0.64 -34.90
N ALA A 205 -73.07 1.85 -34.61
CA ALA A 205 -72.19 3.00 -34.36
C ALA A 205 -71.26 2.75 -33.15
N GLY A 206 -71.80 2.18 -32.07
CA GLY A 206 -71.02 1.78 -30.89
C GLY A 206 -69.95 0.73 -31.21
N ALA A 207 -70.29 -0.26 -32.04
CA ALA A 207 -69.33 -1.28 -32.48
C ALA A 207 -68.19 -0.68 -33.32
N ILE A 208 -68.50 0.27 -34.20
CA ILE A 208 -67.47 0.98 -35.01
C ILE A 208 -66.55 1.81 -34.11
N LEU A 209 -67.10 2.56 -33.15
CA LEU A 209 -66.30 3.34 -32.21
C LEU A 209 -65.42 2.45 -31.32
N PHE A 210 -65.97 1.32 -30.86
CA PHE A 210 -65.20 0.34 -30.09
C PHE A 210 -64.06 -0.25 -30.91
N LEU A 211 -64.31 -0.60 -32.18
CA LEU A 211 -63.26 -1.10 -33.08
C LEU A 211 -62.16 -0.05 -33.31
N ALA A 212 -62.53 1.21 -33.55
CA ALA A 212 -61.58 2.30 -33.71
C ALA A 212 -60.73 2.51 -32.45
N PHE A 213 -61.35 2.50 -31.27
CA PHE A 213 -60.64 2.59 -29.99
C PHE A 213 -59.72 1.39 -29.76
N PHE A 214 -60.17 0.19 -30.11
CA PHE A 214 -59.37 -1.02 -30.00
C PHE A 214 -58.14 -0.98 -30.91
N ILE A 215 -58.26 -0.49 -32.15
CA ILE A 215 -57.12 -0.30 -33.06
C ILE A 215 -56.12 0.72 -32.48
N LEU A 216 -56.61 1.84 -31.94
CA LEU A 216 -55.74 2.84 -31.29
C LEU A 216 -55.04 2.27 -30.06
N TYR A 217 -55.75 1.46 -29.26
CA TYR A 217 -55.18 0.77 -28.12
C TYR A 217 -54.07 -0.20 -28.54
N LEU A 218 -54.30 -1.01 -29.59
CA LEU A 218 -53.30 -1.93 -30.11
C LEU A 218 -52.06 -1.19 -30.63
N LYS A 219 -52.23 -0.06 -31.34
CA LYS A 219 -51.11 0.76 -31.79
C LYS A 219 -50.26 1.28 -30.62
N LYS A 220 -50.92 1.80 -29.58
CA LYS A 220 -50.23 2.30 -28.38
C LYS A 220 -49.56 1.18 -27.58
N ALA A 221 -50.19 0.00 -27.48
CA ALA A 221 -49.59 -1.17 -26.85
C ALA A 221 -48.34 -1.65 -27.60
N TYR A 222 -48.36 -1.60 -28.94
CA TYR A 222 -47.20 -1.91 -29.77
C TYR A 222 -46.05 -0.91 -29.54
N GLU A 223 -46.33 0.40 -29.54
CA GLU A 223 -45.33 1.43 -29.22
C GLU A 223 -44.73 1.25 -27.81
N LEU A 224 -45.56 0.94 -26.81
CA LEU A 224 -45.12 0.70 -25.43
C LEU A 224 -44.22 -0.55 -25.33
N SER A 225 -44.54 -1.61 -26.08
CA SER A 225 -43.71 -2.82 -26.13
C SER A 225 -42.32 -2.54 -26.70
N GLY A 226 -42.21 -1.64 -27.69
CA GLY A 226 -40.93 -1.20 -28.25
C GLY A 226 -40.08 -0.42 -27.24
N ILE A 227 -40.70 0.44 -26.43
CA ILE A 227 -40.02 1.16 -25.34
C ILE A 227 -39.54 0.18 -24.27
N LEU A 228 -40.39 -0.76 -23.85
CA LEU A 228 -40.02 -1.78 -22.85
C LEU A 228 -38.84 -2.64 -23.30
N LYS A 229 -38.78 -2.99 -24.60
CA LYS A 229 -37.64 -3.73 -25.15
C LYS A 229 -36.35 -2.93 -25.05
N LYS A 230 -36.36 -1.65 -25.44
CA LYS A 230 -35.18 -0.75 -25.31
C LYS A 230 -34.77 -0.56 -23.86
N LEU A 231 -35.73 -0.48 -22.94
CA LEU A 231 -35.47 -0.31 -21.51
C LEU A 231 -34.83 -1.57 -20.93
N ASN A 232 -35.31 -2.75 -21.32
CA ASN A 232 -34.70 -4.04 -20.95
C ASN A 232 -33.29 -4.20 -21.53
N GLU A 233 -33.06 -3.79 -22.79
CA GLU A 233 -31.72 -3.75 -23.38
C GLU A 233 -30.79 -2.81 -22.59
N SER A 234 -31.25 -1.62 -22.22
CA SER A 234 -30.47 -0.69 -21.39
C SER A 234 -30.16 -1.25 -20.00
N LEU A 235 -31.12 -1.95 -19.37
CA LEU A 235 -30.92 -2.60 -18.07
C LEU A 235 -29.83 -3.68 -18.15
N ASN A 236 -29.85 -4.49 -19.21
CA ASN A 236 -28.81 -5.49 -19.44
C ASN A 236 -27.43 -4.84 -19.64
N THR A 237 -27.34 -3.71 -20.36
CA THR A 237 -26.05 -2.99 -20.51
C THR A 237 -25.53 -2.43 -19.19
N VAL A 238 -26.41 -1.91 -18.32
CA VAL A 238 -26.02 -1.42 -16.99
C VAL A 238 -25.52 -2.57 -16.12
N GLN A 239 -26.17 -3.74 -16.21
CA GLN A 239 -25.74 -4.93 -15.48
C GLN A 239 -24.38 -5.44 -15.97
N GLN A 240 -24.14 -5.46 -17.28
CA GLN A 240 -22.83 -5.79 -17.85
C GLN A 240 -21.73 -4.84 -17.39
N LEU A 241 -21.99 -3.52 -17.40
CA LEU A 241 -21.03 -2.53 -16.89
C LEU A 241 -20.76 -2.69 -15.39
N HIS A 242 -21.77 -3.11 -14.61
CA HIS A 242 -21.59 -3.40 -13.19
C HIS A 242 -20.69 -4.62 -12.97
N ASP A 243 -20.88 -5.68 -13.75
CA ASP A 243 -20.05 -6.89 -13.70
C ASP A 243 -18.61 -6.60 -14.14
N GLU A 244 -18.42 -5.82 -15.21
CA GLU A 244 -17.11 -5.37 -15.68
C GLU A 244 -16.39 -4.50 -14.64
N LYS A 245 -17.10 -3.57 -14.00
CA LYS A 245 -16.56 -2.77 -12.90
C LYS A 245 -16.09 -3.66 -11.75
N ASN A 246 -16.87 -4.67 -11.38
CA ASN A 246 -16.52 -5.58 -10.28
C ASN A 246 -15.30 -6.44 -10.64
N ALA A 247 -15.19 -6.91 -11.89
CA ALA A 247 -14.01 -7.62 -12.37
C ALA A 247 -12.75 -6.74 -12.29
N LEU A 248 -12.87 -5.47 -12.69
CA LEU A 248 -11.74 -4.52 -12.64
C LEU A 248 -11.30 -4.20 -11.20
N ILE A 249 -12.23 -4.16 -10.25
CA ILE A 249 -11.91 -4.01 -8.82
C ILE A 249 -11.09 -5.20 -8.32
N VAL A 250 -11.47 -6.43 -8.69
CA VAL A 250 -10.74 -7.65 -8.31
C VAL A 250 -9.34 -7.67 -8.91
N ASP A 251 -9.18 -7.28 -10.18
CA ASP A 251 -7.86 -7.19 -10.82
C ASP A 251 -6.98 -6.10 -10.18
N LEU A 252 -7.57 -4.97 -9.79
CA LEU A 252 -6.87 -3.91 -9.08
C LEU A 252 -6.38 -4.38 -7.69
N GLU A 253 -7.20 -5.16 -6.97
CA GLU A 253 -6.81 -5.72 -5.68
C GLU A 253 -5.67 -6.74 -5.84
N LYS A 254 -5.76 -7.63 -6.83
CA LYS A 254 -4.72 -8.60 -7.16
C LYS A 254 -3.38 -7.93 -7.53
N THR A 255 -3.42 -6.85 -8.30
CA THR A 255 -2.20 -6.09 -8.66
C THR A 255 -1.60 -5.38 -7.44
N LYS A 256 -2.43 -4.86 -6.54
CA LYS A 256 -2.00 -4.26 -5.27
C LYS A 256 -1.33 -5.29 -4.35
N GLU A 257 -1.88 -6.50 -4.25
CA GLU A 257 -1.25 -7.60 -3.48
C GLU A 257 0.09 -8.04 -4.08
N ARG A 258 0.16 -8.19 -5.41
CA ARG A 258 1.41 -8.48 -6.11
C ARG A 258 2.48 -7.42 -5.81
N SER A 259 2.11 -6.14 -5.86
CA SER A 259 3.01 -5.04 -5.55
C SER A 259 3.50 -5.08 -4.09
N LYS A 260 2.63 -5.42 -3.13
CA LYS A 260 3.04 -5.61 -1.72
C LYS A 260 4.04 -6.75 -1.57
N TYR A 261 3.81 -7.88 -2.25
CA TYR A 261 4.71 -9.03 -2.22
C TYR A 261 6.08 -8.72 -2.84
N GLU A 262 6.10 -8.05 -3.99
CA GLU A 262 7.33 -7.58 -4.63
C GLU A 262 8.10 -6.60 -3.72
N HIS A 263 7.40 -5.71 -3.02
CA HIS A 263 8.01 -4.80 -2.04
C HIS A 263 8.63 -5.55 -0.86
N GLN A 264 7.94 -6.55 -0.30
CA GLN A 264 8.47 -7.39 0.79
C GLN A 264 9.73 -8.15 0.37
N ILE A 265 9.74 -8.73 -0.84
CA ILE A 265 10.94 -9.39 -1.39
C ILE A 265 12.09 -8.39 -1.53
N ALA A 266 11.82 -7.20 -2.07
CA ALA A 266 12.84 -6.16 -2.23
C ALA A 266 13.41 -5.71 -0.87
N GLU A 267 12.56 -5.56 0.14
CA GLU A 267 12.99 -5.21 1.49
C GLU A 267 13.85 -6.32 2.13
N GLN A 268 13.46 -7.59 1.96
CA GLN A 268 14.26 -8.72 2.43
C GLN A 268 15.64 -8.73 1.75
N TYR A 269 15.68 -8.55 0.43
CA TYR A 269 16.94 -8.49 -0.32
C TYR A 269 17.84 -7.35 0.15
N GLN A 270 17.27 -6.18 0.46
CA GLN A 270 18.03 -5.06 1.04
C GLN A 270 18.61 -5.39 2.42
N ARG A 271 17.87 -6.10 3.27
CA ARG A 271 18.37 -6.55 4.58
C ARG A 271 19.52 -7.54 4.42
N GLU A 272 19.38 -8.54 3.55
CA GLU A 272 20.44 -9.50 3.25
C GLU A 272 21.70 -8.82 2.69
N LEU A 273 21.54 -7.84 1.79
CA LEU A 273 22.65 -7.07 1.25
C LEU A 273 23.37 -6.25 2.34
N LYS A 274 22.59 -5.63 3.25
CA LYS A 274 23.14 -4.86 4.37
C LYS A 274 23.90 -5.75 5.36
N ASP A 275 23.37 -6.92 5.68
CA ASP A 275 24.04 -7.89 6.56
C ASP A 275 25.32 -8.42 5.91
N LYS A 276 25.31 -8.70 4.60
CA LYS A 276 26.50 -9.09 3.85
C LYS A 276 27.56 -7.99 3.86
N ASN A 277 27.17 -6.74 3.61
CA ASN A 277 28.09 -5.60 3.66
C ASN A 277 28.70 -5.44 5.05
N ARG A 278 27.91 -5.61 6.13
CA ARG A 278 28.42 -5.59 7.52
C ARG A 278 29.45 -6.70 7.75
N LEU A 279 29.17 -7.93 7.29
CA LEU A 279 30.11 -9.05 7.41
C LEU A 279 31.40 -8.80 6.63
N ASP A 280 31.32 -8.24 5.43
CA ASP A 280 32.48 -7.89 4.62
C ASP A 280 33.30 -6.75 5.27
N GLU A 281 32.64 -5.75 5.87
CA GLU A 281 33.29 -4.70 6.67
C GLU A 281 34.02 -5.26 7.90
N GLU A 282 33.37 -6.16 8.66
CA GLU A 282 33.99 -6.84 9.81
C GLU A 282 35.21 -7.67 9.39
N ARG A 283 35.11 -8.38 8.26
CA ARG A 283 36.22 -9.14 7.68
C ARG A 283 37.38 -8.24 7.29
N LEU A 284 37.12 -7.13 6.60
CA LEU A 284 38.13 -6.14 6.22
C LEU A 284 38.80 -5.52 7.45
N LYS A 285 38.02 -5.21 8.49
CA LYS A 285 38.54 -4.69 9.75
C LYS A 285 39.49 -5.68 10.43
N MET A 286 39.12 -6.96 10.48
CA MET A 286 39.98 -8.01 11.03
C MET A 286 41.27 -8.17 10.21
N GLU A 287 41.19 -8.12 8.89
CA GLU A 287 42.37 -8.18 8.01
C GLU A 287 43.30 -6.97 8.23
N LEU A 288 42.74 -5.76 8.35
CA LEU A 288 43.50 -4.55 8.66
C LEU A 288 44.17 -4.63 10.03
N GLU A 289 43.50 -5.18 11.04
CA GLU A 289 44.08 -5.37 12.37
C GLU A 289 45.27 -6.35 12.33
N ILE A 290 45.12 -7.48 11.62
CA ILE A 290 46.21 -8.45 11.43
C ILE A 290 47.40 -7.79 10.72
N ARG A 291 47.15 -7.06 9.64
CA ARG A 291 48.20 -6.33 8.90
C ARG A 291 48.88 -5.28 9.76
N THR A 292 48.13 -4.56 10.58
CA THR A 292 48.65 -3.53 11.49
C THR A 292 49.56 -4.17 12.53
N ARG A 293 49.15 -5.27 13.17
CA ARG A 293 50.01 -6.02 14.10
C ARG A 293 51.29 -6.51 13.43
N GLN A 294 51.21 -7.04 12.21
CA GLN A 294 52.41 -7.46 11.46
C GLN A 294 53.37 -6.29 11.17
N ILE A 295 52.85 -5.10 10.87
CA ILE A 295 53.66 -3.90 10.66
C ILE A 295 54.28 -3.45 11.99
N GLU A 296 53.52 -3.42 13.08
CA GLU A 296 54.02 -3.08 14.41
C GLU A 296 55.12 -4.02 14.86
N GLU A 297 54.98 -5.33 14.64
CA GLU A 297 56.01 -6.32 14.93
C GLU A 297 57.28 -6.09 14.10
N LYS A 298 57.13 -5.79 12.81
CA LYS A 298 58.27 -5.43 11.94
C LYS A 298 58.97 -4.16 12.41
N ILE A 299 58.21 -3.11 12.73
CA ILE A 299 58.75 -1.85 13.25
C ILE A 299 59.46 -2.10 14.58
N LYS A 300 58.87 -2.87 15.49
CA LYS A 300 59.47 -3.21 16.78
C LYS A 300 60.78 -3.99 16.61
N ALA A 301 60.86 -4.88 15.63
CA ALA A 301 62.08 -5.61 15.27
C ALA A 301 63.14 -4.68 14.63
N GLU A 302 62.74 -3.71 13.80
CA GLU A 302 63.67 -2.73 13.23
C GLU A 302 64.19 -1.73 14.27
N ILE A 303 63.33 -1.27 15.18
CA ILE A 303 63.70 -0.34 16.26
C ILE A 303 64.62 -1.02 17.27
N SER A 304 64.38 -2.30 17.62
CA SER A 304 65.30 -3.04 18.50
C SER A 304 66.66 -3.32 17.83
N GLY A 305 66.73 -3.30 16.50
CA GLY A 305 67.97 -3.46 15.73
C GLY A 305 68.74 -2.17 15.43
N LYS A 306 68.16 -0.97 15.65
CA LYS A 306 68.79 0.31 15.32
C LYS A 306 68.71 1.30 16.48
N THR A 307 69.78 1.33 17.28
CA THR A 307 70.08 2.39 18.25
C THR A 307 70.15 3.77 17.57
N SER A 308 69.70 4.80 18.29
CA SER A 308 70.11 6.21 18.15
C SER A 308 70.17 6.81 16.73
N VAL A 309 69.09 7.47 16.25
CA VAL A 309 69.23 8.55 15.27
C VAL A 309 68.26 9.69 15.57
N LYS A 310 68.85 10.89 15.56
CA LYS A 310 68.35 12.22 15.89
C LYS A 310 67.10 12.65 15.10
N SER A 311 66.24 13.37 15.82
CA SER A 311 65.33 14.47 15.45
C SER A 311 65.33 15.03 14.01
N GLY A 312 65.08 14.20 13.00
CA GLY A 312 64.71 14.62 11.63
C GLY A 312 63.25 14.35 11.26
N GLY A 313 62.42 13.92 12.22
CA GLY A 313 61.11 13.30 11.95
C GLY A 313 60.02 14.23 11.42
N GLN A 314 60.00 15.52 11.80
CA GLN A 314 58.92 16.43 11.39
C GLN A 314 59.03 16.85 9.92
N GLU A 315 60.23 17.18 9.42
CA GLU A 315 60.42 17.56 8.02
C GLU A 315 60.20 16.37 7.08
N GLY A 316 60.68 15.18 7.47
CA GLY A 316 60.45 13.96 6.69
C GLY A 316 58.97 13.61 6.57
N PHE A 317 58.20 13.74 7.66
CA PHE A 317 56.76 13.55 7.64
C PHE A 317 56.04 14.57 6.75
N LEU A 318 56.43 15.85 6.84
CA LEU A 318 55.85 16.92 6.03
C LEU A 318 56.07 16.65 4.52
N HIS A 319 57.30 16.30 4.13
CA HIS A 319 57.62 15.96 2.75
C HIS A 319 56.86 14.71 2.27
N GLN A 320 56.68 13.71 3.14
CA GLN A 320 55.90 12.52 2.80
C GLN A 320 54.42 12.85 2.57
N GLN A 321 53.82 13.71 3.40
CA GLN A 321 52.43 14.13 3.23
C GLN A 321 52.25 14.97 1.96
N GLN A 322 53.17 15.91 1.69
CA GLN A 322 53.16 16.70 0.45
C GLN A 322 53.31 15.82 -0.79
N ALA A 323 54.19 14.81 -0.76
CA ALA A 323 54.38 13.89 -1.88
C ALA A 323 53.12 13.06 -2.17
N LYS A 324 52.47 12.53 -1.14
CA LYS A 324 51.19 11.82 -1.28
C LYS A 324 50.11 12.72 -1.87
N PHE A 325 50.03 13.96 -1.39
CA PHE A 325 49.07 14.93 -1.91
C PHE A 325 49.26 15.18 -3.42
N LEU A 326 50.52 15.35 -3.86
CA LEU A 326 50.85 15.51 -5.27
C LEU A 326 50.54 14.27 -6.10
N GLU A 327 50.77 13.08 -5.56
CA GLU A 327 50.38 11.81 -6.21
C GLU A 327 48.87 11.76 -6.45
N TYR A 328 48.06 12.11 -5.45
CA TYR A 328 46.61 12.16 -5.60
C TYR A 328 46.16 13.21 -6.61
N LEU A 329 46.76 14.40 -6.62
CA LEU A 329 46.45 15.43 -7.62
C LEU A 329 46.78 14.98 -9.04
N GLY A 330 47.90 14.25 -9.23
CA GLY A 330 48.34 13.75 -10.52
C GLY A 330 47.54 12.55 -11.03
N ALA A 331 47.00 11.72 -10.13
CA ALA A 331 46.24 10.52 -10.46
C ALA A 331 44.77 10.78 -10.83
N LEU A 332 44.31 12.04 -10.81
CA LEU A 332 42.93 12.37 -11.10
C LEU A 332 42.60 12.14 -12.58
N PRO A 333 41.48 11.46 -12.89
CA PRO A 333 41.07 11.24 -14.26
C PRO A 333 40.82 12.60 -14.93
N ALA A 334 41.48 12.83 -16.08
CA ALA A 334 41.32 14.03 -16.91
C ALA A 334 39.97 14.06 -17.66
N THR A 335 38.90 13.60 -17.02
CA THR A 335 37.57 13.56 -17.62
C THR A 335 36.96 14.95 -17.54
N ASP A 336 36.41 15.45 -18.65
CA ASP A 336 35.72 16.75 -18.71
C ASP A 336 34.42 16.79 -17.88
N ASN A 337 33.96 15.64 -17.38
CA ASN A 337 32.83 15.56 -16.45
C ASN A 337 33.25 16.05 -15.05
N ALA A 338 33.17 17.36 -14.85
CA ALA A 338 33.52 18.08 -13.62
C ALA A 338 32.77 17.60 -12.35
N SER A 339 31.76 16.74 -12.47
CA SER A 339 30.96 16.23 -11.34
C SER A 339 30.87 14.71 -11.30
N SER A 340 31.85 13.98 -11.83
CA SER A 340 31.86 12.52 -11.66
C SER A 340 32.02 12.15 -10.17
N PRO A 341 31.29 11.14 -9.65
CA PRO A 341 31.42 10.71 -8.25
C PRO A 341 32.86 10.34 -7.86
N ALA A 342 33.64 9.80 -8.80
CA ALA A 342 35.04 9.46 -8.59
C ALA A 342 35.93 10.71 -8.39
N LEU A 343 35.71 11.76 -9.19
CA LEU A 343 36.43 13.03 -9.06
C LEU A 343 36.09 13.72 -7.74
N GLU A 344 34.80 13.79 -7.38
CA GLU A 344 34.35 14.36 -6.10
C GLU A 344 34.93 13.60 -4.90
N SER A 345 34.90 12.25 -4.95
CA SER A 345 35.52 11.41 -3.93
C SER A 345 37.02 11.70 -3.78
N ALA A 346 37.72 11.95 -4.88
CA ALA A 346 39.14 12.23 -4.87
C ALA A 346 39.46 13.65 -4.36
N ARG A 347 38.66 14.65 -4.72
CA ARG A 347 38.75 16.01 -4.16
C ARG A 347 38.48 16.01 -2.66
N GLU A 348 37.53 15.22 -2.18
CA GLU A 348 37.27 15.06 -0.75
C GLU A 348 38.48 14.47 -0.01
N ARG A 349 39.16 13.47 -0.59
CA ARG A 349 40.42 12.94 -0.02
C ARG A 349 41.52 14.00 0.04
N ILE A 350 41.68 14.78 -1.03
CA ILE A 350 42.65 15.89 -1.10
C ILE A 350 42.33 16.92 -0.01
N ALA A 351 41.05 17.29 0.15
CA ALA A 351 40.63 18.24 1.16
C ALA A 351 40.91 17.75 2.59
N LEU A 352 40.64 16.48 2.88
CA LEU A 352 40.97 15.87 4.18
C LEU A 352 42.48 15.86 4.45
N MET A 353 43.30 15.58 3.43
CA MET A 353 44.76 15.64 3.58
C MET A 353 45.27 17.06 3.84
N ALA A 354 44.68 18.06 3.19
CA ALA A 354 45.02 19.46 3.43
C ALA A 354 44.63 19.91 4.84
N GLU A 355 43.45 19.51 5.32
CA GLU A 355 43.00 19.76 6.69
C GLU A 355 43.98 19.17 7.71
N ASN A 356 44.32 17.89 7.58
CA ASN A 356 45.30 17.24 8.44
C ASN A 356 46.66 17.95 8.37
N LEU A 357 47.15 18.30 7.16
CA LEU A 357 48.40 19.02 6.99
C LEU A 357 48.38 20.38 7.70
N TYR A 358 47.24 21.08 7.64
CA TYR A 358 47.04 22.36 8.30
C TYR A 358 47.02 22.23 9.83
N GLU A 359 46.40 21.18 10.38
CA GLU A 359 46.43 20.92 11.83
C GLU A 359 47.86 20.72 12.36
N TYR A 360 48.73 20.05 11.59
CA TYR A 360 50.12 19.81 12.00
C TYR A 360 51.07 20.99 11.71
N ALA A 361 50.92 21.64 10.55
CA ALA A 361 51.83 22.68 10.08
C ALA A 361 51.08 23.77 9.27
N PRO A 362 50.35 24.69 9.95
CA PRO A 362 49.46 25.65 9.29
C PRO A 362 50.14 26.48 8.19
N ALA A 363 51.30 27.06 8.49
CA ALA A 363 52.04 27.91 7.54
C ALA A 363 52.47 27.13 6.29
N ALA A 364 53.04 25.93 6.47
CA ALA A 364 53.48 25.09 5.36
C ALA A 364 52.31 24.56 4.53
N ALA A 365 51.16 24.27 5.17
CA ALA A 365 49.95 23.86 4.49
C ALA A 365 49.39 24.99 3.61
N VAL A 366 49.29 26.21 4.14
CA VAL A 366 48.81 27.37 3.37
C VAL A 366 49.75 27.69 2.22
N ASP A 367 51.07 27.70 2.45
CA ASP A 367 52.06 27.92 1.39
C ASP A 367 51.93 26.88 0.26
N PHE A 368 51.71 25.63 0.63
CA PHE A 368 51.52 24.54 -0.32
C PHE A 368 50.21 24.70 -1.11
N LEU A 369 49.09 24.97 -0.44
CA LEU A 369 47.80 25.20 -1.09
C LEU A 369 47.85 26.43 -2.01
N ASN A 370 48.56 27.50 -1.62
CA ASN A 370 48.77 28.68 -2.46
C ASN A 370 49.56 28.34 -3.72
N LYS A 371 50.63 27.52 -3.62
CA LYS A 371 51.37 27.04 -4.79
C LYS A 371 50.48 26.24 -5.76
N MET A 372 49.59 25.41 -5.23
CA MET A 372 48.66 24.63 -6.05
C MET A 372 47.55 25.50 -6.67
N ALA A 373 47.07 26.50 -5.94
CA ALA A 373 46.11 27.49 -6.44
C ALA A 373 46.69 28.35 -7.57
N ARG A 374 48.01 28.51 -7.64
CA ARG A 374 48.70 29.25 -8.72
C ARG A 374 49.30 28.35 -9.80
N ASN A 375 48.93 27.07 -9.82
CA ASN A 375 49.46 26.11 -10.79
C ASN A 375 48.99 26.46 -12.21
N THR A 376 49.86 26.29 -13.22
CA THR A 376 49.51 26.54 -14.63
C THR A 376 48.34 25.68 -15.11
N ASN A 377 48.21 24.45 -14.59
CA ASN A 377 47.13 23.54 -14.95
C ASN A 377 45.81 23.90 -14.21
N PRO A 378 44.74 24.29 -14.93
CA PRO A 378 43.46 24.66 -14.33
C PRO A 378 42.80 23.50 -13.57
N LEU A 379 43.08 22.24 -13.93
CA LEU A 379 42.54 21.09 -13.20
C LEU A 379 43.11 21.02 -11.77
N ILE A 380 44.41 21.28 -11.60
CA ILE A 380 45.04 21.31 -10.28
C ILE A 380 44.44 22.44 -9.44
N ARG A 381 44.27 23.63 -10.05
CA ARG A 381 43.60 24.77 -9.39
C ARG A 381 42.15 24.43 -8.99
N ALA A 382 41.40 23.79 -9.88
CA ALA A 382 40.03 23.37 -9.58
C ALA A 382 39.97 22.36 -8.43
N ASN A 383 40.90 21.40 -8.38
CA ASN A 383 40.90 20.34 -7.38
C ASN A 383 41.36 20.80 -5.99
N VAL A 384 42.14 21.89 -5.89
CA VAL A 384 42.56 22.44 -4.59
C VAL A 384 41.50 23.33 -3.93
N ILE A 385 40.48 23.79 -4.67
CA ILE A 385 39.43 24.67 -4.14
C ILE A 385 38.68 24.07 -2.96
N GLN A 386 38.30 22.78 -3.04
CA GLN A 386 37.63 22.11 -1.92
C GLN A 386 38.52 22.01 -0.68
N ALA A 387 39.83 21.85 -0.87
CA ALA A 387 40.80 21.86 0.23
C ALA A 387 40.89 23.25 0.89
N LEU A 388 40.98 24.33 0.10
CA LEU A 388 40.98 25.71 0.60
C LEU A 388 39.71 26.03 1.40
N ALA A 389 38.55 25.64 0.85
CA ALA A 389 37.25 25.85 1.47
C ALA A 389 37.05 24.99 2.74
N ARG A 390 37.66 23.81 2.81
CA ARG A 390 37.58 22.96 4.00
C ARG A 390 38.44 23.47 5.14
N VAL A 391 39.67 23.93 4.84
CA VAL A 391 40.56 24.56 5.84
C VAL A 391 39.96 25.86 6.36
N ALA A 392 39.33 26.66 5.48
CA ALA A 392 38.55 27.85 5.82
C ALA A 392 39.26 28.87 6.75
N SER A 393 40.58 28.95 6.70
CA SER A 393 41.33 29.99 7.41
C SER A 393 41.27 31.30 6.64
N VAL A 394 41.53 32.42 7.31
CA VAL A 394 41.56 33.76 6.65
C VAL A 394 42.44 33.74 5.40
N GLN A 395 43.63 33.14 5.47
CA GLN A 395 44.55 33.08 4.34
C GLN A 395 44.03 32.19 3.21
N THR A 396 43.43 31.02 3.50
CA THR A 396 42.88 30.16 2.45
C THR A 396 41.62 30.75 1.81
N MET A 397 40.84 31.52 2.56
CA MET A 397 39.70 32.25 2.04
C MET A 397 40.09 33.38 1.10
N GLU A 398 41.16 34.13 1.40
CA GLU A 398 41.68 35.14 0.47
C GLU A 398 42.15 34.51 -0.85
N ILE A 399 42.84 33.36 -0.80
CA ILE A 399 43.21 32.60 -2.00
C ILE A 399 41.96 32.16 -2.78
N LEU A 400 40.90 31.72 -2.09
CA LEU A 400 39.65 31.30 -2.70
C LEU A 400 38.94 32.47 -3.42
N PHE A 401 38.98 33.67 -2.85
CA PHE A 401 38.47 34.89 -3.48
C PHE A 401 39.32 35.36 -4.66
N GLU A 402 40.64 35.15 -4.64
CA GLU A 402 41.49 35.36 -5.82
C GLU A 402 41.06 34.43 -6.97
N LEU A 403 40.83 33.15 -6.68
CA LEU A 403 40.41 32.14 -7.67
C LEU A 403 39.01 32.36 -8.25
N TYR A 404 38.14 33.12 -7.59
CA TYR A 404 36.86 33.53 -8.18
C TYR A 404 37.06 34.35 -9.48
N ASN A 405 38.20 35.02 -9.63
CA ASN A 405 38.56 35.76 -10.83
C ASN A 405 39.40 34.94 -11.83
N ASP A 406 39.46 33.61 -11.70
CA ASP A 406 40.27 32.77 -12.58
C ASP A 406 39.82 32.86 -14.04
N THR A 407 40.78 32.74 -14.96
CA THR A 407 40.52 32.70 -16.40
C THR A 407 39.74 31.45 -16.83
N ASP A 408 39.92 30.32 -16.14
CA ASP A 408 39.24 29.05 -16.46
C ASP A 408 37.89 28.95 -15.74
N GLN A 409 36.84 28.76 -16.54
CA GLN A 409 35.46 28.68 -16.04
C GLN A 409 35.22 27.49 -15.09
N ARG A 410 35.98 26.39 -15.21
CA ARG A 410 35.84 25.22 -14.31
C ARG A 410 36.32 25.57 -12.91
N VAL A 411 37.39 26.35 -12.81
CA VAL A 411 37.92 26.84 -11.53
C VAL A 411 36.87 27.76 -10.88
N LYS A 412 36.35 28.75 -11.63
CA LYS A 412 35.28 29.65 -11.17
C LYS A 412 34.05 28.91 -10.66
N ARG A 413 33.53 27.96 -11.43
CA ARG A 413 32.37 27.13 -11.04
C ARG A 413 32.62 26.37 -9.75
N GLU A 414 33.81 25.79 -9.58
CA GLU A 414 34.13 25.08 -8.35
C GLU A 414 34.26 26.03 -7.16
N VAL A 415 34.82 27.24 -7.35
CA VAL A 415 34.84 28.29 -6.30
C VAL A 415 33.42 28.59 -5.85
N LEU A 416 32.52 28.92 -6.78
CA LEU A 416 31.14 29.28 -6.47
C LEU A 416 30.38 28.15 -5.77
N LYS A 417 30.59 26.90 -6.21
CA LYS A 417 30.05 25.71 -5.54
C LYS A 417 30.49 25.65 -4.08
N GLN A 418 31.78 25.81 -3.79
CA GLN A 418 32.29 25.75 -2.42
C GLN A 418 31.87 26.96 -1.58
N LEU A 419 31.85 28.17 -2.15
CA LEU A 419 31.35 29.37 -1.47
C LEU A 419 29.88 29.22 -1.04
N LYS A 420 29.03 28.67 -1.92
CA LYS A 420 27.63 28.36 -1.60
C LYS A 420 27.50 27.33 -0.48
N GLN A 421 28.35 26.30 -0.47
CA GLN A 421 28.37 25.32 0.62
C GLN A 421 28.81 25.95 1.94
N LEU A 422 29.80 26.85 1.92
CA LEU A 422 30.27 27.57 3.09
C LEU A 422 29.22 28.54 3.66
N ASP A 423 28.50 29.28 2.81
CA ASP A 423 27.41 30.16 3.24
C ASP A 423 26.29 29.38 3.93
N LYS A 424 25.92 28.21 3.37
CA LYS A 424 24.95 27.30 4.01
C LYS A 424 25.46 26.80 5.36
N LYS A 425 26.69 26.28 5.41
CA LYS A 425 27.31 25.75 6.63
C LYS A 425 27.45 26.81 7.73
N SER A 426 27.78 28.03 7.35
CA SER A 426 27.81 29.20 8.22
C SER A 426 26.44 29.50 8.82
N THR A 427 25.41 29.56 7.98
CA THR A 427 24.04 29.85 8.40
C THR A 427 23.52 28.80 9.38
N GLU A 428 23.92 27.54 9.17
CA GLU A 428 23.65 26.40 10.06
C GLU A 428 24.54 26.37 11.32
N ARG A 429 25.44 27.35 11.50
CA ARG A 429 26.43 27.45 12.60
C ARG A 429 27.36 26.23 12.73
N THR A 430 27.63 25.55 11.63
CA THR A 430 28.56 24.39 11.60
C THR A 430 30.01 24.79 11.39
N VAL A 431 30.26 25.97 10.83
CA VAL A 431 31.59 26.55 10.61
C VAL A 431 31.58 27.98 11.14
N ASN A 432 32.58 28.34 11.95
CA ASN A 432 32.76 29.68 12.48
C ASN A 432 33.70 30.47 11.56
N LEU A 433 33.15 31.33 10.67
CA LEU A 433 33.96 32.27 9.90
C LEU A 433 33.84 33.67 10.49
N GLU A 434 34.86 34.48 10.26
CA GLU A 434 34.82 35.90 10.62
C GLU A 434 33.72 36.63 9.85
N GLN A 435 33.09 37.63 10.47
CA GLN A 435 31.93 38.31 9.91
C GLN A 435 32.19 38.90 8.51
N TYR A 436 33.37 39.49 8.29
CA TYR A 436 33.72 40.07 7.00
C TYR A 436 33.82 39.01 5.89
N LEU A 437 34.21 37.77 6.22
CA LEU A 437 34.25 36.67 5.26
C LEU A 437 32.83 36.28 4.85
N HIS A 438 31.89 36.22 5.80
CA HIS A 438 30.48 35.97 5.50
C HIS A 438 29.89 37.04 4.57
N GLU A 439 30.14 38.30 4.86
CA GLU A 439 29.67 39.42 4.04
C GLU A 439 30.25 39.35 2.62
N ARG A 440 31.53 39.02 2.49
CA ARG A 440 32.20 38.88 1.20
C ARG A 440 31.69 37.69 0.39
N ILE A 441 31.45 36.54 1.04
CA ILE A 441 30.84 35.36 0.39
C ILE A 441 29.45 35.72 -0.16
N LYS A 442 28.59 36.35 0.65
CA LYS A 442 27.25 36.76 0.22
C LYS A 442 27.28 37.73 -0.94
N SER A 443 28.14 38.74 -0.86
CA SER A 443 28.33 39.71 -1.94
C SER A 443 28.67 39.04 -3.27
N ILE A 444 29.62 38.09 -3.29
CA ILE A 444 29.99 37.33 -4.49
C ILE A 444 28.81 36.49 -5.01
N LEU A 445 28.12 35.77 -4.13
CA LEU A 445 26.99 34.92 -4.52
C LEU A 445 25.80 35.73 -5.06
N ASP A 446 25.54 36.90 -4.49
CA ASP A 446 24.48 37.81 -4.95
C ASP A 446 24.85 38.45 -6.29
N GLU A 447 26.11 38.89 -6.48
CA GLU A 447 26.62 39.41 -7.75
C GLU A 447 26.43 38.39 -8.89
N GLU A 448 26.79 37.13 -8.66
CA GLU A 448 26.64 36.06 -9.66
C GLU A 448 25.18 35.69 -9.92
N LYS A 449 24.32 35.82 -8.91
CA LYS A 449 22.88 35.62 -9.05
C LYS A 449 22.24 36.71 -9.91
N GLU A 450 22.70 37.95 -9.79
CA GLU A 450 22.23 39.09 -10.60
C GLU A 450 22.65 38.97 -12.08
N LYS A 451 23.84 38.40 -12.35
CA LYS A 451 24.30 38.12 -13.73
C LYS A 451 23.42 37.10 -14.47
N GLY A 452 22.61 36.31 -13.76
CA GLY A 452 21.71 35.33 -14.36
C GLY A 452 22.42 34.13 -15.00
N GLU A 453 23.73 34.01 -14.86
CA GLU A 453 24.53 32.89 -15.35
C GLU A 453 24.47 31.65 -14.41
N TRP A 454 23.63 31.72 -13.38
CA TRP A 454 23.48 30.67 -12.35
C TRP A 454 22.50 29.57 -12.78
N ILE A 455 23.00 28.51 -13.42
CA ILE A 455 22.32 27.21 -13.44
C ILE A 455 23.38 26.10 -13.28
N PHE A 456 23.20 25.29 -12.24
CA PHE A 456 23.94 24.04 -12.01
C PHE A 456 23.52 22.98 -13.02
#